data_AF-A0A6L8LDN6-F1
#
_entry.id   AF-A0A6L8LDN6-F1
#
_cell.length_a   1.000
_cell.length_b   1.000
_cell.length_c   1.000
_cell.angle_alpha   90.00
_cell.angle_beta   90.00
_cell.angle_gamma   90.00
#
_symmetry.space_group_name_H-M   'P 1'
#
loop_
_entity.id
_entity.type
_entity.pdbx_description
1 polymer ?
#
loop_
_entity_poly.entity_id
_entity_poly.type
_entity_poly.pdbx_seq_one_letter_code
_entity_poly.pdbx_strand_id
1 'polypeptide(L)'
;MPKFLNILPVVAALSLAGAAFAQDAEQQPAAEPATPGLSMGEQAQVEPYIRESSGDWQLECLRTGTDDEPCQLLQEMKGEDGGMLATIRLFKLEAGGEAEAGAVIAVPLETLLTAQLTLAVDGQQAKRYPFSVCDRLGCYARIGLRAEEIAEFKRGSKATISIVPFVAPNQQVVVDMSLKGFTAAYDKVAPNPGQ
;
A
#
# COMPACT_ATOMS: atom_id res chain seq x y z
N MET A 1 3.58 -32.00 -57.80
CA MET A 1 3.08 -33.38 -57.93
C MET A 1 2.86 -33.93 -56.52
N PRO A 2 1.83 -34.76 -56.23
CA PRO A 2 0.36 -34.64 -56.32
C PRO A 2 -0.27 -34.31 -54.93
N LYS A 3 -1.45 -33.67 -54.78
CA LYS A 3 -2.86 -34.19 -54.80
C LYS A 3 -3.10 -35.42 -53.92
N PHE A 4 -4.11 -35.34 -53.01
CA PHE A 4 -5.11 -36.34 -52.53
C PHE A 4 -5.68 -35.78 -51.20
N LEU A 5 -6.89 -35.23 -51.05
CA LEU A 5 -8.28 -35.58 -51.35
C LEU A 5 -8.91 -36.65 -50.42
N ASN A 6 -9.93 -36.19 -49.66
CA ASN A 6 -11.01 -36.92 -48.94
C ASN A 6 -10.57 -37.81 -47.75
N ILE A 7 -11.36 -38.11 -46.71
CA ILE A 7 -12.80 -38.43 -46.62
C ILE A 7 -13.27 -38.18 -45.15
N LEU A 8 -14.49 -37.67 -44.98
CA LEU A 8 -15.25 -37.57 -43.71
C LEU A 8 -15.88 -38.93 -43.35
N PRO A 9 -16.12 -39.25 -42.06
CA PRO A 9 -17.40 -39.88 -41.76
C PRO A 9 -18.13 -39.24 -40.57
N VAL A 10 -19.43 -39.08 -40.83
CA VAL A 10 -20.52 -38.79 -39.89
C VAL A 10 -20.74 -39.99 -38.97
N VAL A 11 -20.86 -39.75 -37.66
CA VAL A 11 -21.54 -40.68 -36.74
C VAL A 11 -22.50 -39.88 -35.87
N ALA A 12 -23.79 -40.05 -36.15
CA ALA A 12 -24.90 -39.60 -35.33
C ALA A 12 -25.21 -40.69 -34.29
N ALA A 13 -25.33 -40.33 -33.01
CA ALA A 13 -25.84 -41.20 -31.97
C ALA A 13 -27.00 -40.50 -31.24
N LEU A 14 -28.21 -41.02 -31.50
CA LEU A 14 -29.42 -40.73 -30.74
C LEU A 14 -29.32 -41.38 -29.35
N SER A 15 -29.56 -40.62 -28.28
CA SER A 15 -29.86 -41.17 -26.96
C SER A 15 -31.35 -41.04 -26.66
N LEU A 16 -31.99 -42.18 -26.46
CA LEU A 16 -33.39 -42.34 -26.07
C LEU A 16 -33.61 -41.91 -24.61
N ALA A 17 -34.77 -41.29 -24.37
CA ALA A 17 -35.32 -40.99 -23.06
C ALA A 17 -35.65 -42.27 -22.27
N GLY A 18 -35.21 -42.31 -21.01
CA GLY A 18 -35.60 -43.31 -20.01
C GLY A 18 -36.46 -42.68 -18.92
N ALA A 19 -37.52 -43.39 -18.54
CA ALA A 19 -38.68 -42.92 -17.79
C ALA A 19 -38.39 -42.40 -16.37
N ALA A 20 -39.12 -41.35 -16.00
CA ALA A 20 -39.31 -40.89 -14.64
C ALA A 20 -40.17 -41.89 -13.85
N PHE A 21 -39.63 -42.40 -12.74
CA PHE A 21 -40.41 -42.99 -11.66
C PHE A 21 -40.20 -42.16 -10.39
N ALA A 22 -41.28 -41.55 -9.92
CA ALA A 22 -41.39 -40.92 -8.62
C ALA A 22 -41.58 -42.00 -7.54
N GLN A 23 -40.74 -41.98 -6.50
CA GLN A 23 -40.96 -42.69 -5.25
C GLN A 23 -40.85 -41.67 -4.13
N ASP A 24 -41.99 -41.42 -3.47
CA ASP A 24 -42.12 -40.61 -2.26
C ASP A 24 -41.95 -41.50 -1.02
N ALA A 25 -41.19 -40.98 -0.04
CA ALA A 25 -41.08 -41.36 1.38
C ALA A 25 -40.35 -42.70 1.71
N GLU A 26 -39.41 -42.79 2.64
CA GLU A 26 -39.06 -41.94 3.80
C GLU A 26 -37.53 -41.82 3.93
N GLN A 27 -36.97 -40.61 3.73
CA GLN A 27 -35.63 -40.28 4.20
C GLN A 27 -35.72 -39.94 5.69
N GLN A 28 -35.28 -40.89 6.52
CA GLN A 28 -34.84 -40.60 7.87
C GLN A 28 -33.82 -39.45 7.81
N PRO A 29 -33.91 -38.40 8.65
CA PRO A 29 -32.86 -37.40 8.69
C PRO A 29 -31.55 -38.11 9.03
N ALA A 30 -30.66 -38.25 8.05
CA ALA A 30 -29.28 -38.56 8.31
C ALA A 30 -28.80 -37.42 9.21
N ALA A 31 -28.49 -37.74 10.46
CA ALA A 31 -27.79 -36.83 11.35
C ALA A 31 -26.60 -36.28 10.55
N GLU A 32 -26.58 -34.96 10.35
CA GLU A 32 -25.38 -34.28 9.89
C GLU A 32 -24.24 -34.76 10.78
N PRO A 33 -23.12 -35.26 10.21
CA PRO A 33 -21.97 -35.55 11.04
C PRO A 33 -21.62 -34.24 11.72
N ALA A 34 -21.81 -34.20 13.05
CA ALA A 34 -21.39 -33.08 13.87
C ALA A 34 -19.89 -32.93 13.60
N THR A 35 -19.54 -31.95 12.78
CA THR A 35 -18.16 -31.55 12.63
C THR A 35 -17.74 -31.15 14.03
N PRO A 36 -16.71 -31.79 14.62
CA PRO A 36 -16.16 -31.30 15.87
C PRO A 36 -15.85 -29.82 15.63
N GLY A 37 -16.18 -28.95 16.60
CA GLY A 37 -16.04 -27.49 16.54
C GLY A 37 -14.57 -27.03 16.43
N LEU A 38 -13.87 -27.59 15.46
CA LEU A 38 -12.51 -27.34 15.06
C LEU A 38 -12.58 -26.26 13.99
N SER A 39 -11.86 -25.17 14.23
CA SER A 39 -11.69 -24.12 13.23
C SER A 39 -10.98 -24.68 12.01
N MET A 40 -11.50 -24.40 10.80
CA MET A 40 -10.91 -24.81 9.52
C MET A 40 -9.85 -23.81 9.01
N GLY A 41 -9.55 -22.78 9.80
CA GLY A 41 -8.70 -21.67 9.39
C GLY A 41 -9.45 -20.71 8.44
N GLU A 42 -9.33 -19.40 8.70
CA GLU A 42 -9.72 -18.36 7.75
C GLU A 42 -8.45 -17.86 7.04
N GLN A 43 -8.57 -17.42 5.79
CA GLN A 43 -7.47 -16.72 5.12
C GLN A 43 -7.24 -15.38 5.80
N ALA A 44 -6.08 -15.19 6.42
CA ALA A 44 -5.63 -13.87 6.84
C ALA A 44 -5.27 -13.04 5.59
N GLN A 45 -6.22 -12.26 5.08
CA GLN A 45 -5.97 -11.29 4.02
C GLN A 45 -5.52 -9.97 4.65
N VAL A 46 -4.20 -9.81 4.81
CA VAL A 46 -3.59 -8.52 5.16
C VAL A 46 -3.31 -7.78 3.86
N GLU A 47 -4.32 -7.05 3.38
CA GLU A 47 -4.20 -6.23 2.17
C GLU A 47 -4.31 -4.73 2.52
N PRO A 48 -3.41 -3.88 2.02
CA PRO A 48 -3.55 -2.43 2.17
C PRO A 48 -4.71 -1.93 1.32
N TYR A 49 -5.51 -1.02 1.88
CA TYR A 49 -6.56 -0.32 1.15
C TYR A 49 -6.64 1.15 1.57
N ILE A 50 -7.11 2.01 0.67
CA ILE A 50 -7.36 3.42 1.00
C ILE A 50 -8.74 3.53 1.62
N ARG A 51 -8.79 3.85 2.92
CA ARG A 51 -10.05 4.05 3.65
C ARG A 51 -10.72 5.35 3.22
N GLU A 52 -9.93 6.41 3.10
CA GLU A 52 -10.41 7.74 2.70
C GLU A 52 -9.26 8.64 2.24
N SER A 53 -9.61 9.82 1.73
CA SER A 53 -8.64 10.84 1.31
C SER A 53 -9.02 12.20 1.86
N SER A 54 -8.02 12.98 2.25
CA SER A 54 -8.17 14.36 2.73
C SER A 54 -7.19 15.24 1.97
N GLY A 55 -7.71 15.99 0.99
CA GLY A 55 -6.85 16.72 0.06
C GLY A 55 -5.98 15.77 -0.74
N ASP A 56 -4.67 15.96 -0.69
CA ASP A 56 -3.69 15.15 -1.43
C ASP A 56 -3.13 14.00 -0.59
N TRP A 57 -3.65 13.81 0.64
CA TRP A 57 -3.25 12.74 1.56
C TRP A 57 -4.30 11.64 1.60
N GLN A 58 -3.83 10.40 1.66
CA GLN A 58 -4.66 9.19 1.75
C GLN A 58 -4.45 8.51 3.10
N LEU A 59 -5.52 7.95 3.66
CA LEU A 59 -5.45 7.08 4.83
C LEU A 59 -5.38 5.62 4.33
N GLU A 60 -4.17 5.06 4.30
CA GLU A 60 -3.89 3.68 3.90
C GLU A 60 -3.96 2.78 5.14
N CYS A 61 -4.85 1.79 5.15
CA CYS A 61 -5.07 0.88 6.27
C CYS A 61 -4.83 -0.56 5.84
N LEU A 62 -4.46 -1.42 6.78
CA LEU A 62 -4.35 -2.85 6.55
C LEU A 62 -5.62 -3.55 7.01
N ARG A 63 -6.25 -4.34 6.12
CA ARG A 63 -7.36 -5.21 6.47
C ARG A 63 -6.86 -6.28 7.45
N THR A 64 -7.41 -6.33 8.66
CA THR A 64 -7.04 -7.34 9.68
C THR A 64 -8.18 -8.30 10.00
N GLY A 65 -9.41 -8.00 9.56
CA GLY A 65 -10.61 -8.74 9.94
C GLY A 65 -11.15 -8.38 11.33
N THR A 66 -10.54 -7.39 12.00
CA THR A 66 -11.01 -6.80 13.27
C THR A 66 -11.38 -5.34 13.06
N ASP A 67 -12.10 -4.73 14.03
CA ASP A 67 -12.42 -3.30 13.98
C ASP A 67 -11.17 -2.41 14.14
N ASP A 68 -10.14 -2.93 14.82
CA ASP A 68 -8.85 -2.27 14.99
C ASP A 68 -7.91 -2.59 13.82
N GLU A 69 -7.98 -1.79 12.77
CA GLU A 69 -7.09 -1.86 11.61
C GLU A 69 -6.00 -0.77 11.69
N PRO A 70 -4.71 -1.13 11.61
CA PRO A 70 -3.64 -0.15 11.63
C PRO A 70 -3.63 0.66 10.33
N CYS A 71 -3.47 1.98 10.47
CA CYS A 71 -3.48 2.92 9.35
C CYS A 71 -2.29 3.87 9.39
N GLN A 72 -1.90 4.34 8.21
CA GLN A 72 -0.88 5.34 7.99
C GLN A 72 -1.33 6.34 6.93
N LEU A 73 -0.76 7.54 6.97
CA LEU A 73 -0.88 8.52 5.90
C LEU A 73 -0.02 8.09 4.72
N LEU A 74 -0.54 8.24 3.51
CA LEU A 74 0.16 8.02 2.26
C LEU A 74 0.06 9.27 1.40
N GLN A 75 1.18 9.67 0.79
CA GLN A 75 1.17 10.57 -0.36
C GLN A 75 2.24 10.14 -1.37
N GLU A 76 1.83 10.12 -2.63
CA GLU A 76 2.67 9.80 -3.78
C GLU A 76 3.05 11.08 -4.53
N MET A 77 4.32 11.19 -4.91
CA MET A 77 4.87 12.38 -5.55
C MET A 77 5.55 11.99 -6.86
N LYS A 78 5.12 12.64 -7.93
CA LYS A 78 5.64 12.40 -9.29
C LYS A 78 6.63 13.49 -9.68
N GLY A 79 7.69 13.09 -10.38
CA GLY A 79 8.63 14.02 -11.00
C GLY A 79 8.02 14.70 -12.24
N GLU A 80 8.79 15.59 -12.85
CA GLU A 80 8.39 16.32 -14.06
C GLU A 80 8.14 15.40 -15.27
N ASP A 81 8.82 14.25 -15.29
CA ASP A 81 8.65 13.20 -16.30
C ASP A 81 7.39 12.32 -16.08
N GLY A 82 6.64 12.58 -14.99
CA GLY A 82 5.47 11.81 -14.59
C GLY A 82 5.79 10.49 -13.88
N GLY A 83 7.07 10.15 -13.71
CA GLY A 83 7.52 8.99 -12.96
C GLY A 83 7.35 9.17 -11.45
N MET A 84 7.20 8.08 -10.70
CA MET A 84 7.17 8.14 -9.24
C MET A 84 8.56 8.53 -8.73
N LEU A 85 8.65 9.66 -8.05
CA LEU A 85 9.92 10.21 -7.56
C LEU A 85 10.05 10.08 -6.04
N ALA A 86 8.95 10.17 -5.32
CA ALA A 86 8.92 9.86 -3.91
C ALA A 86 7.56 9.34 -3.46
N THR A 87 7.55 8.50 -2.43
CA THR A 87 6.34 8.12 -1.71
C THR A 87 6.61 8.27 -0.23
N ILE A 88 5.76 9.00 0.48
CA ILE A 88 5.82 9.10 1.94
C ILE A 88 4.71 8.27 2.57
N ARG A 89 5.09 7.47 3.57
CA ARG A 89 4.16 6.83 4.50
C ARG A 89 4.44 7.35 5.90
N LEU A 90 3.43 7.89 6.59
CA LEU A 90 3.58 8.56 7.88
C LEU A 90 2.62 7.99 8.91
N PHE A 91 3.12 7.69 10.10
CA PHE A 91 2.39 7.05 11.19
C PHE A 91 2.68 7.77 12.51
N LYS A 92 1.74 7.71 13.47
CA LYS A 92 1.95 8.27 14.80
C LYS A 92 2.73 7.28 15.66
N LEU A 93 3.63 7.81 16.47
CA LEU A 93 4.36 7.05 17.47
C LEU A 93 3.63 7.11 18.81
N GLU A 94 3.92 6.14 19.67
CA GLU A 94 3.50 6.20 21.07
C GLU A 94 4.14 7.39 21.79
N ALA A 95 3.44 7.90 22.81
CA ALA A 95 3.93 9.05 23.58
C ALA A 95 5.20 8.69 24.38
N GLY A 96 6.08 9.68 24.56
CA GLY A 96 7.27 9.58 25.43
C GLY A 96 8.61 9.57 24.70
N GLY A 97 8.60 9.54 23.36
CA GLY A 97 9.80 9.74 22.53
C GLY A 97 10.05 11.22 22.16
N GLU A 98 11.21 11.48 21.54
CA GLU A 98 11.51 12.81 20.96
C GLU A 98 10.67 13.12 19.72
N ALA A 99 10.22 12.08 19.00
CA ALA A 99 9.39 12.22 17.80
C ALA A 99 7.93 11.91 18.12
N GLU A 100 7.02 12.72 17.57
CA GLU A 100 5.57 12.53 17.64
C GLU A 100 5.08 11.60 16.51
N ALA A 101 5.78 11.61 15.38
CA ALA A 101 5.46 10.76 14.23
C ALA A 101 6.73 10.16 13.61
N GLY A 102 6.56 8.98 13.02
CA GLY A 102 7.54 8.37 12.12
C GLY A 102 7.07 8.49 10.67
N ALA A 103 8.02 8.54 9.75
CA ALA A 103 7.72 8.38 8.34
C ALA A 103 8.78 7.57 7.58
N VAL A 104 8.32 6.84 6.57
CA VAL A 104 9.17 6.17 5.58
C VAL A 104 9.00 6.88 4.26
N ILE A 105 10.10 7.42 3.74
CA ILE A 105 10.15 8.04 2.42
C ILE A 105 10.89 7.10 1.50
N ALA A 106 10.19 6.56 0.50
CA ALA A 106 10.73 5.73 -0.56
C ALA A 106 11.07 6.60 -1.77
N VAL A 107 12.25 6.41 -2.35
CA VAL A 107 12.71 7.07 -3.58
C VAL A 107 13.30 6.04 -4.56
N PRO A 108 13.40 6.35 -5.86
CA PRO A 108 13.95 5.44 -6.86
C PRO A 108 15.36 4.92 -6.54
N LEU A 109 15.68 3.79 -7.19
CA LEU A 109 17.06 3.31 -7.32
C LEU A 109 17.95 4.35 -8.00
N GLU A 110 19.26 4.12 -7.94
CA GLU A 110 20.28 5.07 -8.42
C GLU A 110 20.26 6.40 -7.66
N THR A 111 19.74 6.42 -6.43
CA THR A 111 19.90 7.55 -5.50
C THR A 111 21.27 7.48 -4.80
N LEU A 112 22.00 8.60 -4.75
CA LEU A 112 23.28 8.72 -4.06
C LEU A 112 23.09 8.77 -2.54
N LEU A 113 23.33 7.65 -1.87
CA LEU A 113 23.00 7.50 -0.44
C LEU A 113 23.79 8.44 0.48
N THR A 114 25.05 8.72 0.15
CA THR A 114 25.93 9.59 0.95
C THR A 114 25.49 11.05 0.95
N ALA A 115 24.70 11.46 -0.06
CA ALA A 115 24.13 12.80 -0.13
C ALA A 115 22.91 12.98 0.80
N GLN A 116 22.32 11.88 1.28
CA GLN A 116 21.15 11.84 2.15
C GLN A 116 19.88 12.42 1.48
N LEU A 117 18.72 12.12 2.05
CA LEU A 117 17.46 12.76 1.66
C LEU A 117 17.35 14.13 2.34
N THR A 118 16.94 15.16 1.61
CA THR A 118 16.71 16.49 2.17
C THR A 118 15.23 16.82 2.16
N LEU A 119 14.70 17.34 3.27
CA LEU A 119 13.30 17.75 3.44
C LEU A 119 13.25 19.19 3.97
N ALA A 120 12.35 20.01 3.43
CA ALA A 120 12.06 21.36 3.92
C ALA A 120 10.56 21.66 3.78
N VAL A 121 9.98 22.42 4.71
CA VAL A 121 8.59 22.90 4.64
C VAL A 121 8.59 24.38 4.29
N ASP A 122 7.86 24.80 3.26
CA ASP A 122 7.71 26.20 2.82
C ASP A 122 9.04 27.00 2.76
N GLY A 123 10.14 26.36 2.36
CA GLY A 123 11.46 27.00 2.28
C GLY A 123 12.13 27.31 3.62
N GLN A 124 11.61 26.80 4.74
CA GLN A 124 12.29 26.80 6.03
C GLN A 124 13.61 26.00 5.98
N GLN A 125 14.39 26.08 7.06
CA GLN A 125 15.66 25.37 7.17
C GLN A 125 15.51 23.88 6.86
N ALA A 126 16.17 23.45 5.78
CA ALA A 126 16.12 22.06 5.35
C ALA A 126 16.85 21.14 6.35
N LYS A 127 16.31 19.93 6.53
CA LYS A 127 16.88 18.85 7.32
C LYS A 127 17.32 17.71 6.41
N ARG A 128 18.37 17.00 6.82
CA ARG A 128 18.92 15.85 6.10
C ARG A 128 18.70 14.56 6.88
N TYR A 129 18.31 13.52 6.16
CA TYR A 129 18.02 12.21 6.72
C TYR A 129 18.77 11.13 5.94
N PRO A 130 19.57 10.29 6.62
CA PRO A 130 20.27 9.22 5.94
C PRO A 130 19.29 8.19 5.39
N PHE A 131 19.64 7.62 4.24
CA PHE A 131 18.97 6.42 3.76
C PHE A 131 19.37 5.25 4.64
N SER A 132 18.37 4.48 5.07
CA SER A 132 18.57 3.36 6.00
C SER A 132 18.85 2.05 5.26
N VAL A 133 18.19 1.83 4.12
CA VAL A 133 18.31 0.61 3.31
C VAL A 133 17.79 0.89 1.90
N CYS A 134 18.23 0.09 0.94
CA CYS A 134 17.59 -0.03 -0.37
C CYS A 134 17.26 -1.49 -0.65
N ASP A 135 16.18 -1.72 -1.38
CA ASP A 135 15.82 -3.02 -1.96
C ASP A 135 15.52 -2.86 -3.46
N ARG A 136 14.83 -3.83 -4.06
CA ARG A 136 14.52 -3.80 -5.50
C ARG A 136 13.50 -2.74 -5.89
N LEU A 137 12.73 -2.22 -4.93
CA LEU A 137 11.67 -1.23 -5.18
C LEU A 137 12.20 0.20 -5.01
N GLY A 138 13.19 0.40 -4.14
CA GLY A 138 13.79 1.72 -3.97
C GLY A 138 14.70 1.83 -2.76
N CYS A 139 15.04 3.07 -2.43
CA CYS A 139 15.82 3.45 -1.26
C CYS A 139 14.94 4.17 -0.24
N TYR A 140 15.13 3.87 1.05
CA TYR A 140 14.23 4.32 2.11
C TYR A 140 14.94 5.16 3.17
N ALA A 141 14.48 6.39 3.34
CA ALA A 141 14.78 7.20 4.53
C ALA A 141 13.70 6.95 5.58
N ARG A 142 14.12 6.60 6.81
CA ARG A 142 13.23 6.48 7.97
C ARG A 142 13.48 7.68 8.86
N ILE A 143 12.46 8.50 9.06
CA ILE A 143 12.57 9.79 9.71
C ILE A 143 11.65 9.86 10.94
N GLY A 144 12.10 10.56 11.97
CA GLY A 144 11.25 11.01 13.07
C GLY A 144 10.92 12.49 12.89
N LEU A 145 9.67 12.85 13.16
CA LEU A 145 9.16 14.21 13.14
C LEU A 145 8.75 14.61 14.56
N ARG A 146 9.35 15.68 15.07
CA ARG A 146 9.02 16.30 16.36
C ARG A 146 7.70 17.04 16.28
N ALA A 147 7.13 17.35 17.45
CA ALA A 147 5.87 18.11 17.55
C ALA A 147 5.92 19.43 16.77
N GLU A 148 7.07 20.13 16.78
CA GLU A 148 7.23 21.38 16.05
C GLU A 148 7.16 21.18 14.53
N GLU A 149 7.71 20.07 14.03
CA GLU A 149 7.72 19.73 12.60
C GLU A 149 6.32 19.30 12.14
N ILE A 150 5.59 18.56 12.98
CA ILE A 150 4.18 18.27 12.72
C ILE A 150 3.36 19.56 12.68
N ALA A 151 3.61 20.51 13.59
CA ALA A 151 2.96 21.81 13.57
C ALA A 151 3.32 22.65 12.33
N GLU A 152 4.56 22.53 11.82
CA GLU A 152 4.96 23.11 10.53
C GLU A 152 4.20 22.47 9.37
N PHE A 153 4.08 21.14 9.32
CA PHE A 153 3.30 20.45 8.29
C PHE A 153 1.82 20.85 8.33
N LYS A 154 1.23 21.01 9.52
CA LYS A 154 -0.19 21.40 9.68
C LYS A 154 -0.49 22.83 9.22
N ARG A 155 0.46 23.76 9.37
CA ARG A 155 0.32 25.16 8.92
C ARG A 155 0.80 25.39 7.49
N GLY A 156 1.70 24.54 7.02
CA GLY A 156 2.42 24.75 5.78
C GLY A 156 1.57 24.47 4.54
N SER A 157 2.07 24.96 3.40
CA SER A 157 1.41 24.76 2.11
C SER A 157 2.03 23.61 1.32
N LYS A 158 3.36 23.50 1.38
CA LYS A 158 4.11 22.44 0.71
C LYS A 158 5.39 22.10 1.47
N ALA A 159 5.84 20.88 1.27
CA ALA A 159 7.20 20.48 1.59
C ALA A 159 7.95 20.12 0.31
N THR A 160 9.27 20.19 0.33
CA THR A 160 10.13 19.80 -0.79
C THR A 160 11.02 18.66 -0.36
N ILE A 161 11.03 17.58 -1.14
CA ILE A 161 11.97 16.49 -0.99
C ILE A 161 13.02 16.63 -2.09
N SER A 162 14.30 16.59 -1.71
CA SER A 162 15.43 16.62 -2.64
C SER A 162 16.30 15.39 -2.48
N ILE A 163 16.69 14.81 -3.60
CA ILE A 163 17.63 13.70 -3.72
C ILE A 163 18.72 14.01 -4.75
N VAL A 164 19.85 13.32 -4.64
CA VAL A 164 20.95 13.42 -5.61
C VAL A 164 21.04 12.10 -6.37
N PRO A 165 20.96 12.09 -7.71
CA PRO A 165 21.19 10.87 -8.49
C PRO A 165 22.65 10.42 -8.41
N PHE A 166 22.88 9.12 -8.26
CA PHE A 166 24.21 8.49 -8.26
C PHE A 166 24.94 8.73 -9.58
N VAL A 167 24.22 8.66 -10.72
CA VAL A 167 24.76 8.89 -12.06
C VAL A 167 25.11 10.36 -12.34
N ALA A 168 24.57 11.29 -11.55
CA ALA A 168 24.76 12.73 -11.69
C ALA A 168 24.96 13.41 -10.33
N PRO A 169 26.09 13.17 -9.63
CA PRO A 169 26.29 13.57 -8.23
C PRO A 169 26.36 15.09 -7.99
N ASN A 170 26.43 15.87 -9.07
CA ASN A 170 26.42 17.34 -9.03
C ASN A 170 25.03 17.94 -9.30
N GLN A 171 24.00 17.10 -9.49
CA GLN A 171 22.63 17.52 -9.75
C GLN A 171 21.72 17.14 -8.58
N GLN A 172 20.68 17.94 -8.37
CA GLN A 172 19.63 17.64 -7.41
C GLN A 172 18.31 17.49 -8.16
N VAL A 173 17.55 16.49 -7.77
CA VAL A 173 16.18 16.29 -8.21
C VAL A 173 15.27 16.63 -7.04
N VAL A 174 14.35 17.56 -7.25
CA VAL A 174 13.45 18.09 -6.22
C VAL A 174 12.01 17.78 -6.61
N VAL A 175 11.22 17.35 -5.62
CA VAL A 175 9.78 17.14 -5.79
C VAL A 175 9.00 17.86 -4.69
N ASP A 176 7.91 18.50 -5.09
CA ASP A 176 6.98 19.14 -4.17
C ASP A 176 6.02 18.08 -3.60
N MET A 177 5.94 18.04 -2.28
CA MET A 177 4.97 17.30 -1.48
C MET A 177 3.88 18.26 -1.03
N SER A 178 2.62 17.98 -1.37
CA SER A 178 1.50 18.83 -0.95
C SER A 178 1.21 18.66 0.53
N LEU A 179 0.96 19.76 1.24
CA LEU A 179 0.44 19.73 2.62
C LEU A 179 -1.06 19.98 2.69
N LYS A 180 -1.72 20.12 1.53
CA LYS A 180 -3.17 20.28 1.43
C LYS A 180 -3.89 19.05 1.99
N GLY A 181 -4.61 19.25 3.08
CA GLY A 181 -5.37 18.21 3.77
C GLY A 181 -4.57 17.38 4.77
N PHE A 182 -3.27 17.70 4.98
CA PHE A 182 -2.42 16.99 5.94
C PHE A 182 -3.03 16.97 7.35
N THR A 183 -3.47 18.12 7.88
CA THR A 183 -4.06 18.22 9.22
C THR A 183 -5.26 17.29 9.37
N ALA A 184 -6.18 17.34 8.40
CA ALA A 184 -7.39 16.52 8.43
C ALA A 184 -7.09 15.01 8.32
N ALA A 185 -6.06 14.62 7.57
CA ALA A 185 -5.62 13.22 7.51
C ALA A 185 -4.91 12.80 8.80
N TYR A 186 -3.95 13.60 9.27
CA TYR A 186 -3.11 13.28 10.43
C TYR A 186 -3.92 13.14 11.72
N ASP A 187 -4.95 13.95 11.88
CA ASP A 187 -5.84 13.87 13.05
C ASP A 187 -6.65 12.56 13.11
N LYS A 188 -6.74 11.81 11.98
CA LYS A 188 -7.46 10.51 11.91
C LYS A 188 -6.57 9.30 12.13
N VAL A 189 -5.25 9.45 12.11
CA VAL A 189 -4.34 8.35 12.45
C VAL A 189 -4.27 8.19 13.95
N ALA A 190 -4.45 6.96 14.43
CA ALA A 190 -4.17 6.58 15.79
C ALA A 190 -2.70 6.09 15.90
N PRO A 191 -2.04 6.24 17.06
CA PRO A 191 -0.80 5.53 17.35
C PRO A 191 -1.00 4.02 17.14
N ASN A 192 -0.03 3.37 16.47
CA ASN A 192 -0.09 1.94 16.23
C ASN A 192 0.79 1.23 17.29
N PRO A 193 0.22 0.38 18.17
CA PRO A 193 1.00 -0.34 19.16
C PRO A 193 1.93 -1.36 18.49
N GLY A 194 3.19 -0.97 18.30
CA GLY A 194 4.21 -1.81 17.67
C GLY A 194 5.18 -1.09 16.72
N GLN A 195 5.00 0.23 16.51
CA GLN A 195 5.93 1.08 15.75
C GLN A 195 6.51 2.22 16.58
#